data_AF-A0A7J4QG97-F1
#
_entry.id   AF-A0A7J4QG97-F1
#
_cell.length_a   1.000
_cell.length_b   1.000
_cell.length_c   1.000
_cell.angle_alpha   90.00
_cell.angle_beta   90.00
_cell.angle_gamma   90.00
#
_symmetry.space_group_name_H-M   'P 1'
#
loop_
_entity.id
_entity.type
_entity.pdbx_description
1 polymer ?
#
loop_
_entity_poly.entity_id
_entity_poly.type
_entity_poly.pdbx_seq_one_letter_code
_entity_poly.pdbx_strand_id
1 'polypeptide(L)'
;MKKVIALFVLALFAAGIVPSAFAEETAGADGGTDAPTEDTAAETADGSAAPLRERIKEGRERIKEARENIAENRERLITAKDGLLARHEAQVAQLVEKCRQAGKTEEECRAMFEQRLENIAALAPKFREKLQQFEERRAERAGELNELKKDTILGKLEKAKNFRARAIEGTKIAAAKAKIVVAKEKYAEAKAGLEAAKLRLENAKTERICKDSPDSEDCAKSREEIRASAKEKLAKQAEMVLANLEQAKEKITASEYVSDKEEAAAAEFLDAQITKITEIKEEIENAQTKAEIIEAAKNLADAWREIKQKVNAYLWYAVNARTAGIIVKAEFLSAKLERVLERMAENGKDTAAVEPLVADFKSKVDSAKKKFKSAHSLLLEVRTKELTEEEKTAKVEEAKSLMEEAKAALKDANEALRQIFLKLKDANAIAELAAATEAEDVEIEAETNAAEASA
;
A
#
# COMPACT_ATOMS: atom_id res chain seq x y z
N MET A 1 12.25 -27.79 0.69
CA MET A 1 12.25 -26.68 -0.29
C MET A 1 11.02 -25.76 -0.20
N LYS A 2 9.79 -26.26 -0.07
CA LYS A 2 8.56 -25.42 0.00
C LYS A 2 8.56 -24.35 1.13
N LYS A 3 9.02 -24.69 2.34
CA LYS A 3 9.18 -23.75 3.46
C LYS A 3 10.17 -22.60 3.17
N VAL A 4 11.20 -22.85 2.35
CA VAL A 4 12.17 -21.84 1.93
C VAL A 4 11.54 -20.90 0.90
N ILE A 5 10.72 -21.42 -0.02
CA ILE A 5 10.01 -20.62 -1.03
C ILE A 5 8.96 -19.71 -0.40
N ALA A 6 8.17 -20.19 0.58
CA ALA A 6 7.20 -19.35 1.29
C ALA A 6 7.90 -18.18 2.04
N LEU A 7 9.01 -18.46 2.73
CA LEU A 7 9.85 -17.43 3.34
C LEU A 7 10.45 -16.48 2.29
N PHE A 8 10.79 -16.96 1.10
CA PHE A 8 11.36 -16.15 0.02
C PHE A 8 10.32 -15.24 -0.64
N VAL A 9 9.10 -15.71 -0.90
CA VAL A 9 7.99 -14.90 -1.45
C VAL A 9 7.61 -13.79 -0.48
N LEU A 10 7.66 -14.07 0.82
CA LEU A 10 7.34 -13.10 1.86
C LEU A 10 8.50 -12.13 2.14
N ALA A 11 9.75 -12.61 2.10
CA ALA A 11 10.93 -11.74 2.10
C ALA A 11 10.98 -10.83 0.86
N LEU A 12 10.55 -11.31 -0.31
CA LEU A 12 10.40 -10.50 -1.53
C LEU A 12 9.29 -9.44 -1.37
N PHE A 13 8.24 -9.72 -0.58
CA PHE A 13 7.23 -8.72 -0.24
C PHE A 13 7.79 -7.64 0.69
N ALA A 14 8.54 -8.05 1.72
CA ALA A 14 9.22 -7.13 2.65
C ALA A 14 10.35 -6.33 2.00
N ALA A 15 11.00 -6.88 0.96
CA ALA A 15 12.08 -6.24 0.19
C ALA A 15 11.59 -5.48 -1.06
N GLY A 16 10.41 -5.81 -1.60
CA GLY A 16 9.85 -5.18 -2.81
C GLY A 16 9.27 -3.79 -2.58
N ILE A 17 8.99 -3.44 -1.32
CA ILE A 17 8.59 -2.11 -0.88
C ILE A 17 9.81 -1.46 -0.23
N VAL A 18 10.84 -1.17 -1.03
CA VAL A 18 11.99 -0.37 -0.57
C VAL A 18 11.50 1.06 -0.34
N PRO A 19 11.51 1.58 0.91
CA PRO A 19 11.25 2.99 1.16
C PRO A 19 12.48 3.78 0.68
N SER A 20 12.28 4.71 -0.24
CA SER A 20 13.23 5.82 -0.42
C SER A 20 13.30 6.56 0.92
N ALA A 21 14.48 6.53 1.53
CA ALA A 21 14.74 6.93 2.90
C ALA A 21 14.39 8.40 3.16
N PHE A 22 13.66 8.62 4.26
CA PHE A 22 13.69 9.85 5.05
C PHE A 22 13.64 9.42 6.52
N ALA A 23 14.62 9.92 7.27
CA ALA A 23 14.83 9.72 8.69
C ALA A 23 14.23 10.90 9.44
N GLU A 24 13.49 10.64 10.51
CA GLU A 24 13.25 11.63 11.56
C GLU A 24 12.89 10.95 12.89
N GLU A 25 13.27 11.63 13.96
CA GLU A 25 13.56 11.15 15.31
C GLU A 25 12.31 10.96 16.17
N THR A 26 12.29 9.91 16.98
CA THR A 26 11.29 9.71 18.04
C THR A 26 11.87 10.09 19.39
N ALA A 27 11.31 11.14 19.99
CA ALA A 27 11.47 11.48 21.40
C ALA A 27 10.45 10.70 22.27
N GLY A 28 10.89 10.25 23.44
CA GLY A 28 10.14 9.39 24.37
C GLY A 28 9.59 10.09 25.62
N ALA A 29 9.33 9.24 26.63
CA ALA A 29 8.78 9.47 28.00
C ALA A 29 7.24 9.65 28.03
N ASP A 30 6.46 9.20 29.01
CA ASP A 30 6.61 8.73 30.41
C ASP A 30 5.32 7.91 30.72
N GLY A 31 5.22 6.86 31.54
CA GLY A 31 5.67 6.72 32.92
C GLY A 31 4.54 7.08 33.90
N GLY A 32 3.68 6.12 34.29
CA GLY A 32 2.62 6.38 35.29
C GLY A 32 1.81 5.13 35.69
N THR A 33 2.29 4.41 36.69
CA THR A 33 1.56 3.34 37.40
C THR A 33 1.16 3.83 38.78
N ASP A 34 -0.14 4.06 39.00
CA ASP A 34 -0.71 4.30 40.32
C ASP A 34 -1.17 2.96 40.94
N ALA A 35 -0.53 2.59 42.05
CA ALA A 35 -0.95 1.51 42.94
C ALA A 35 -1.86 2.10 44.03
N PRO A 36 -2.98 1.46 44.42
CA PRO A 36 -3.82 1.94 45.51
C PRO A 36 -3.19 1.57 46.85
N THR A 37 -3.01 2.56 47.71
CA THR A 37 -2.63 2.43 49.12
C THR A 37 -3.76 1.82 49.96
N GLU A 38 -3.39 0.82 50.77
CA GLU A 38 -4.20 0.26 51.85
C GLU A 38 -4.41 1.29 52.96
N ASP A 39 -5.67 1.69 53.20
CA ASP A 39 -6.06 2.35 54.44
C ASP A 39 -6.77 1.35 55.36
N THR A 40 -6.04 1.00 56.43
CA THR A 40 -6.51 0.32 57.63
C THR A 40 -7.47 1.22 58.42
N ALA A 41 -8.76 0.85 58.46
CA ALA A 41 -9.71 1.37 59.42
C ALA A 41 -10.20 0.25 60.35
N ALA A 42 -9.74 0.28 61.59
CA ALA A 42 -10.22 -0.54 62.69
C ALA A 42 -11.45 0.13 63.32
N GLU A 43 -12.64 -0.46 63.14
CA GLU A 43 -13.85 -0.07 63.86
C GLU A 43 -14.49 -1.25 64.60
N THR A 44 -14.35 -1.17 65.92
CA THR A 44 -15.28 -1.57 67.00
C THR A 44 -16.42 -2.53 66.68
N ALA A 45 -16.30 -3.74 67.23
CA ALA A 45 -17.37 -4.71 67.41
C ALA A 45 -18.24 -4.33 68.61
N ASP A 46 -19.42 -3.77 68.36
CA ASP A 46 -20.51 -3.71 69.33
C ASP A 46 -21.59 -4.74 68.96
N GLY A 47 -21.96 -5.54 69.96
CA GLY A 47 -22.72 -6.77 69.81
C GLY A 47 -24.22 -6.53 69.73
N SER A 48 -24.83 -6.98 68.64
CA SER A 48 -26.17 -7.55 68.70
C SER A 48 -26.22 -8.82 67.85
N ALA A 49 -26.81 -9.89 68.38
CA ALA A 49 -26.86 -11.22 67.77
C ALA A 49 -28.09 -11.43 66.85
N ALA A 50 -29.00 -10.45 66.80
CA ALA A 50 -30.16 -10.44 65.90
C ALA A 50 -29.82 -10.22 64.39
N PRO A 51 -28.87 -9.35 63.98
CA PRO A 51 -28.54 -9.11 62.57
C PRO A 51 -27.73 -10.24 61.89
N LEU A 52 -27.22 -11.22 62.66
CA LEU A 52 -26.41 -12.31 62.09
C LEU A 52 -27.24 -13.29 61.25
N ARG A 53 -28.48 -13.57 61.67
CA ARG A 53 -29.36 -14.52 60.95
C ARG A 53 -29.82 -13.95 59.60
N GLU A 54 -30.07 -12.65 59.55
CA GLU A 54 -30.47 -11.95 58.32
C GLU A 54 -29.30 -11.87 57.33
N ARG A 55 -28.08 -11.52 57.81
CA ARG A 55 -26.85 -11.59 57.00
C ARG A 55 -26.54 -12.98 56.45
N ILE A 56 -26.78 -14.04 57.23
CA ILE A 56 -26.61 -15.42 56.74
C ILE A 56 -27.63 -15.77 55.66
N LYS A 57 -28.88 -15.30 55.80
CA LYS A 57 -29.94 -15.51 54.79
C LYS A 57 -29.61 -14.79 53.48
N GLU A 58 -29.21 -13.52 53.55
CA GLU A 58 -28.75 -12.76 52.39
C GLU A 58 -27.52 -13.40 51.74
N GLY A 59 -26.55 -13.83 52.54
CA GLY A 59 -25.37 -14.55 52.05
C GLY A 59 -25.73 -15.84 51.31
N ARG A 60 -26.73 -16.59 51.79
CA ARG A 60 -27.22 -17.80 51.12
C ARG A 60 -27.90 -17.50 49.78
N GLU A 61 -28.72 -16.47 49.71
CA GLU A 61 -29.34 -16.04 48.45
C GLU A 61 -28.28 -15.57 47.44
N ARG A 62 -27.28 -14.77 47.88
CA ARG A 62 -26.14 -14.38 47.02
C ARG A 62 -25.35 -15.58 46.50
N ILE A 63 -25.12 -16.58 47.35
CA ILE A 63 -24.43 -17.83 46.92
C ILE A 63 -25.31 -18.62 45.94
N LYS A 64 -26.63 -18.64 46.13
CA LYS A 64 -27.56 -19.33 45.23
C LYS A 64 -27.60 -18.66 43.86
N GLU A 65 -27.76 -17.34 43.82
CA GLU A 65 -27.71 -16.53 42.60
C GLU A 65 -26.36 -16.68 41.89
N ALA A 66 -25.24 -16.63 42.63
CA ALA A 66 -23.92 -16.89 42.07
C ALA A 66 -23.80 -18.30 41.46
N ARG A 67 -24.39 -19.32 42.08
CA ARG A 67 -24.41 -20.69 41.53
C ARG A 67 -25.27 -20.80 40.28
N GLU A 68 -26.42 -20.15 40.24
CA GLU A 68 -27.30 -20.09 39.06
C GLU A 68 -26.58 -19.39 37.90
N ASN A 69 -25.94 -18.24 38.16
CA ASN A 69 -25.12 -17.53 37.17
C ASN A 69 -23.95 -18.39 36.65
N ILE A 70 -23.28 -19.15 37.54
CA ILE A 70 -22.21 -20.08 37.14
C ILE A 70 -22.77 -21.23 36.28
N ALA A 71 -23.94 -21.77 36.63
CA ALA A 71 -24.57 -22.85 35.88
C ALA A 71 -25.01 -22.37 34.48
N GLU A 72 -25.65 -21.21 34.39
CA GLU A 72 -26.07 -20.61 33.12
C GLU A 72 -24.85 -20.28 32.24
N ASN A 73 -23.78 -19.69 32.81
CA ASN A 73 -22.54 -19.45 32.08
C ASN A 73 -21.90 -20.75 31.59
N ARG A 74 -21.93 -21.83 32.38
CA ARG A 74 -21.42 -23.13 31.97
C ARG A 74 -22.22 -23.72 30.80
N GLU A 75 -23.54 -23.62 30.83
CA GLU A 75 -24.40 -24.09 29.74
C GLU A 75 -24.15 -23.28 28.46
N ARG A 76 -24.07 -21.94 28.55
CA ARG A 76 -23.69 -21.08 27.43
C ARG A 76 -22.35 -21.49 26.82
N LEU A 77 -21.34 -21.79 27.65
CA LEU A 77 -20.02 -22.23 27.17
C LEU A 77 -20.05 -23.61 26.50
N ILE A 78 -20.91 -24.53 26.94
CA ILE A 78 -21.09 -25.84 26.30
C ILE A 78 -21.75 -25.67 24.93
N THR A 79 -22.86 -24.92 24.86
CA THR A 79 -23.56 -24.67 23.60
C THR A 79 -22.67 -23.93 22.60
N ALA A 80 -21.89 -22.94 23.06
CA ALA A 80 -20.91 -22.25 22.23
C ALA A 80 -19.81 -23.19 21.72
N LYS A 81 -19.32 -24.10 22.57
CA LYS A 81 -18.33 -25.13 22.18
C LYS A 81 -18.89 -26.05 21.09
N ASP A 82 -20.09 -26.59 21.28
CA ASP A 82 -20.67 -27.54 20.34
C ASP A 82 -20.99 -26.86 19.00
N GLY A 83 -21.48 -25.62 19.03
CA GLY A 83 -21.67 -24.80 17.83
C GLY A 83 -20.37 -24.46 17.10
N LEU A 84 -19.27 -24.24 17.83
CA LEU A 84 -17.94 -24.03 17.25
C LEU A 84 -17.42 -25.31 16.58
N LEU A 85 -17.52 -26.45 17.26
CA LEU A 85 -17.10 -27.75 16.70
C LEU A 85 -17.88 -28.10 15.43
N ALA A 86 -19.21 -27.95 15.44
CA ALA A 86 -20.04 -28.23 14.27
C ALA A 86 -19.67 -27.35 13.06
N ARG A 87 -19.34 -26.07 13.28
CA ARG A 87 -18.86 -25.17 12.22
C ARG A 87 -17.50 -25.59 11.66
N HIS A 88 -16.56 -25.94 12.54
CA HIS A 88 -15.25 -26.44 12.10
C HIS A 88 -15.35 -27.79 11.39
N GLU A 89 -16.23 -28.70 11.84
CA GLU A 89 -16.51 -29.96 11.16
C GLU A 89 -17.06 -29.71 9.74
N ALA A 90 -17.99 -28.77 9.58
CA ALA A 90 -18.51 -28.38 8.28
C ALA A 90 -17.43 -27.75 7.37
N GLN A 91 -16.57 -26.89 7.92
CA GLN A 91 -15.42 -26.33 7.19
C GLN A 91 -14.44 -27.44 6.77
N VAL A 92 -14.09 -28.35 7.68
CA VAL A 92 -13.24 -29.50 7.40
C VAL A 92 -13.82 -30.37 6.29
N ALA A 93 -15.12 -30.65 6.30
CA ALA A 93 -15.78 -31.40 5.25
C ALA A 93 -15.63 -30.72 3.87
N GLN A 94 -15.80 -29.39 3.80
CA GLN A 94 -15.57 -28.63 2.57
C GLN A 94 -14.10 -28.68 2.13
N LEU A 95 -13.15 -28.61 3.07
CA LEU A 95 -11.72 -28.67 2.76
C LEU A 95 -11.28 -30.05 2.29
N VAL A 96 -11.83 -31.12 2.86
CA VAL A 96 -11.61 -32.50 2.39
C VAL A 96 -12.07 -32.64 0.94
N GLU A 97 -13.24 -32.11 0.59
CA GLU A 97 -13.76 -32.17 -0.78
C GLU A 97 -12.88 -31.40 -1.77
N LYS A 98 -12.42 -30.20 -1.42
CA LYS A 98 -11.48 -29.45 -2.27
C LYS A 98 -10.10 -30.12 -2.35
N CYS A 99 -9.63 -30.71 -1.26
CA CYS A 99 -8.40 -31.48 -1.24
C CYS A 99 -8.47 -32.70 -2.18
N ARG A 100 -9.64 -33.34 -2.27
CA ARG A 100 -9.94 -34.39 -3.26
C ARG A 100 -9.91 -33.85 -4.69
N GLN A 101 -10.48 -32.67 -4.93
CA GLN A 101 -10.43 -32.01 -6.25
C GLN A 101 -8.99 -31.68 -6.68
N ALA A 102 -8.09 -31.43 -5.73
CA ALA A 102 -6.66 -31.25 -5.97
C ALA A 102 -5.88 -32.56 -6.22
N GLY A 103 -6.57 -33.71 -6.26
CA GLY A 103 -5.98 -35.01 -6.60
C GLY A 103 -5.29 -35.74 -5.44
N LYS A 104 -5.50 -35.31 -4.19
CA LYS A 104 -5.01 -36.03 -3.01
C LYS A 104 -5.95 -37.17 -2.61
N THR A 105 -5.43 -38.17 -1.90
CA THR A 105 -6.27 -39.28 -1.41
C THR A 105 -7.16 -38.81 -0.27
N GLU A 106 -8.31 -39.45 -0.10
CA GLU A 106 -9.24 -39.13 0.99
C GLU A 106 -8.58 -39.28 2.37
N GLU A 107 -7.73 -40.29 2.54
CA GLU A 107 -6.96 -40.52 3.77
C GLU A 107 -5.97 -39.39 4.06
N GLU A 108 -5.23 -38.92 3.05
CA GLU A 108 -4.33 -37.76 3.19
C GLU A 108 -5.10 -36.49 3.56
N CYS A 109 -6.27 -36.28 2.93
CA CYS A 109 -7.13 -35.14 3.22
C CYS A 109 -7.69 -35.21 4.64
N ARG A 110 -8.28 -36.35 5.04
CA ARG A 110 -8.82 -36.54 6.39
C ARG A 110 -7.74 -36.40 7.46
N ALA A 111 -6.59 -37.04 7.31
CA ALA A 111 -5.50 -36.95 8.29
C ALA A 111 -5.03 -35.51 8.53
N MET A 112 -4.98 -34.67 7.49
CA MET A 112 -4.60 -33.24 7.64
C MET A 112 -5.60 -32.44 8.46
N PHE A 113 -6.90 -32.78 8.42
CA PHE A 113 -7.95 -32.00 9.05
C PHE A 113 -8.52 -32.61 10.33
N GLU A 114 -8.46 -33.93 10.52
CA GLU A 114 -8.82 -34.63 11.76
C GLU A 114 -7.97 -34.14 12.92
N GLN A 115 -6.66 -33.97 12.70
CA GLN A 115 -5.76 -33.39 13.72
C GLN A 115 -6.22 -31.98 14.15
N ARG A 116 -6.78 -31.18 13.25
CA ARG A 116 -7.31 -29.84 13.57
C ARG A 116 -8.56 -29.94 14.45
N LEU A 117 -9.47 -30.87 14.15
CA LEU A 117 -10.65 -31.12 14.98
C LEU A 117 -10.27 -31.63 16.37
N GLU A 118 -9.30 -32.54 16.47
CA GLU A 118 -8.78 -33.03 17.76
C GLU A 118 -8.19 -31.89 18.60
N ASN A 119 -7.38 -31.02 17.98
CA ASN A 119 -6.81 -29.86 18.66
C ASN A 119 -7.90 -28.91 19.19
N ILE A 120 -8.92 -28.61 18.38
CA ILE A 120 -10.05 -27.75 18.77
C ILE A 120 -10.90 -28.40 19.88
N ALA A 121 -11.12 -29.71 19.81
CA ALA A 121 -11.81 -30.45 20.85
C ALA A 121 -11.05 -30.41 22.18
N ALA A 122 -9.72 -30.54 22.14
CA ALA A 122 -8.82 -30.49 23.29
C ALA A 122 -8.55 -29.07 23.83
N LEU A 123 -8.96 -28.03 23.10
CA LEU A 123 -8.64 -26.64 23.42
C LEU A 123 -9.20 -26.17 24.77
N ALA A 124 -8.43 -25.36 25.50
CA ALA A 124 -8.91 -24.73 26.73
C ALA A 124 -10.04 -23.71 26.42
N PRO A 125 -10.98 -23.46 27.35
CA PRO A 125 -12.14 -22.58 27.12
C PRO A 125 -11.75 -21.18 26.60
N LYS A 126 -10.70 -20.57 27.16
CA LYS A 126 -10.19 -19.26 26.75
C LYS A 126 -9.81 -19.21 25.26
N PHE A 127 -9.21 -20.26 24.73
CA PHE A 127 -8.82 -20.30 23.33
C PHE A 127 -10.03 -20.56 22.41
N ARG A 128 -11.09 -21.23 22.91
CA ARG A 128 -12.31 -21.45 22.12
C ARG A 128 -13.10 -20.16 21.92
N GLU A 129 -13.24 -19.37 22.98
CA GLU A 129 -13.84 -18.03 22.88
C GLU A 129 -13.05 -17.15 21.90
N LYS A 130 -11.72 -17.23 21.99
CA LYS A 130 -10.83 -16.54 21.07
C LYS A 130 -10.98 -17.01 19.61
N LEU A 131 -11.16 -18.31 19.40
CA LEU A 131 -11.39 -18.89 18.08
C LEU A 131 -12.69 -18.37 17.46
N GLN A 132 -13.76 -18.28 18.25
CA GLN A 132 -15.01 -17.67 17.81
C GLN A 132 -14.82 -16.20 17.38
N GLN A 133 -14.04 -15.41 18.14
CA GLN A 133 -13.72 -14.02 17.76
C GLN A 133 -12.93 -13.94 16.43
N PHE A 134 -12.09 -14.94 16.13
CA PHE A 134 -11.41 -15.02 14.84
C PHE A 134 -12.38 -15.38 13.70
N GLU A 135 -13.33 -16.29 13.90
CA GLU A 135 -14.34 -16.61 12.89
C GLU A 135 -15.19 -15.38 12.53
N GLU A 136 -15.62 -14.61 13.53
CA GLU A 136 -16.38 -13.37 13.33
C GLU A 136 -15.57 -12.33 12.54
N ARG A 137 -14.32 -12.09 12.95
CA ARG A 137 -13.39 -11.21 12.21
C ARG A 137 -13.15 -11.70 10.79
N ARG A 138 -13.03 -13.01 10.57
CA ARG A 138 -12.83 -13.59 9.24
C ARG A 138 -14.02 -13.36 8.33
N ALA A 139 -15.25 -13.53 8.85
CA ALA A 139 -16.46 -13.24 8.11
C ALA A 139 -16.54 -11.76 7.70
N GLU A 140 -16.23 -10.85 8.63
CA GLU A 140 -16.11 -9.41 8.34
C GLU A 140 -15.08 -9.15 7.23
N ARG A 141 -13.90 -9.80 7.30
CA ARG A 141 -12.84 -9.64 6.29
C ARG A 141 -13.22 -10.19 4.92
N ALA A 142 -13.94 -11.30 4.87
CA ALA A 142 -14.46 -11.83 3.62
C ALA A 142 -15.42 -10.83 2.97
N GLY A 143 -16.25 -10.15 3.78
CA GLY A 143 -17.09 -9.03 3.35
C GLY A 143 -16.27 -7.87 2.79
N GLU A 144 -15.29 -7.37 3.54
CA GLU A 144 -14.41 -6.26 3.12
C GLU A 144 -13.66 -6.58 1.82
N LEU A 145 -13.16 -7.82 1.67
CA LEU A 145 -12.51 -8.27 0.45
C LEU A 145 -13.50 -8.30 -0.71
N ASN A 146 -14.71 -8.83 -0.53
CA ASN A 146 -15.74 -8.82 -1.58
C ASN A 146 -16.16 -7.41 -1.99
N GLU A 147 -16.24 -6.47 -1.05
CA GLU A 147 -16.45 -5.05 -1.40
C GLU A 147 -15.29 -4.47 -2.18
N LEU A 148 -14.05 -4.82 -1.81
CA LEU A 148 -12.84 -4.45 -2.54
C LEU A 148 -12.88 -4.97 -3.98
N LYS A 149 -13.44 -6.18 -4.19
CA LYS A 149 -13.60 -6.76 -5.53
C LYS A 149 -14.59 -6.01 -6.40
N LYS A 150 -15.69 -5.55 -5.77
CA LYS A 150 -16.75 -4.79 -6.42
C LYS A 150 -16.36 -3.34 -6.69
N ASP A 151 -15.36 -2.82 -5.98
CA ASP A 151 -14.89 -1.45 -6.10
C ASP A 151 -14.46 -1.12 -7.54
N THR A 152 -14.98 -0.06 -8.13
CA THR A 152 -14.69 0.25 -9.54
C THR A 152 -13.28 0.79 -9.78
N ILE A 153 -12.62 1.28 -8.73
CA ILE A 153 -11.27 1.84 -8.78
C ILE A 153 -10.26 0.72 -8.52
N LEU A 154 -10.48 -0.07 -7.47
CA LEU A 154 -9.59 -1.15 -7.04
C LEU A 154 -9.88 -2.48 -7.75
N GLY A 155 -11.15 -2.81 -8.00
CA GLY A 155 -11.59 -4.04 -8.68
C GLY A 155 -11.30 -4.07 -10.19
N LYS A 156 -11.06 -2.93 -10.85
CA LYS A 156 -10.52 -2.94 -12.23
C LYS A 156 -9.11 -3.52 -12.28
N LEU A 157 -8.33 -3.36 -11.22
CA LEU A 157 -7.01 -3.99 -11.11
C LEU A 157 -7.13 -5.48 -10.80
N GLU A 158 -8.21 -5.91 -10.12
CA GLU A 158 -8.50 -7.31 -9.87
C GLU A 158 -8.88 -8.06 -11.16
N LYS A 159 -9.93 -7.60 -11.85
CA LYS A 159 -10.50 -8.31 -13.02
C LYS A 159 -9.52 -8.44 -14.18
N ALA A 160 -8.57 -7.51 -14.29
CA ALA A 160 -7.59 -7.56 -15.35
C ALA A 160 -6.55 -8.67 -15.17
N LYS A 161 -6.24 -9.13 -13.93
CA LYS A 161 -5.03 -9.95 -13.69
C LYS A 161 -5.04 -10.91 -12.48
N ASN A 162 -6.15 -11.19 -11.79
CA ASN A 162 -6.14 -11.99 -10.54
C ASN A 162 -5.08 -11.49 -9.54
N PHE A 163 -4.91 -10.17 -9.42
CA PHE A 163 -3.89 -9.50 -8.59
C PHE A 163 -2.43 -9.80 -8.95
N ARG A 164 -2.17 -10.54 -10.04
CA ARG A 164 -0.82 -10.74 -10.52
C ARG A 164 -0.39 -9.45 -11.21
N ALA A 165 0.68 -8.86 -10.69
CA ALA A 165 1.48 -7.91 -11.46
C ALA A 165 1.67 -8.47 -12.88
N ARG A 166 1.70 -7.61 -13.90
CA ARG A 166 2.09 -8.06 -15.25
C ARG A 166 3.31 -8.94 -15.08
N ALA A 167 3.28 -10.15 -15.65
CA ALA A 167 4.42 -11.05 -15.62
C ALA A 167 5.52 -10.47 -16.52
N ILE A 168 6.22 -9.47 -16.00
CA ILE A 168 7.41 -8.91 -16.60
C ILE A 168 8.54 -9.84 -16.16
N GLU A 169 9.27 -10.36 -17.13
CA GLU A 169 10.49 -11.12 -16.86
C GLU A 169 11.39 -10.31 -15.92
N GLY A 170 11.88 -10.91 -14.83
CA GLY A 170 12.64 -10.19 -13.80
C GLY A 170 13.86 -9.45 -14.37
N THR A 171 14.46 -10.00 -15.44
CA THR A 171 15.53 -9.38 -16.23
C THR A 171 15.10 -8.04 -16.85
N LYS A 172 13.88 -7.96 -17.39
CA LYS A 172 13.32 -6.73 -17.96
C LYS A 172 13.05 -5.68 -16.89
N ILE A 173 12.55 -6.07 -15.71
CA ILE A 173 12.37 -5.15 -14.58
C ILE A 173 13.72 -4.59 -14.13
N ALA A 174 14.73 -5.45 -13.98
CA ALA A 174 16.07 -5.04 -13.59
C ALA A 174 16.70 -4.09 -14.63
N ALA A 175 16.57 -4.42 -15.92
CA ALA A 175 17.03 -3.56 -17.01
C ALA A 175 16.31 -2.20 -17.02
N ALA A 176 14.99 -2.18 -16.85
CA ALA A 176 14.23 -0.94 -16.79
C ALA A 176 14.60 -0.10 -15.56
N LYS A 177 14.83 -0.72 -14.39
CA LYS A 177 15.35 -0.03 -13.20
C LYS A 177 16.73 0.61 -13.46
N ALA A 178 17.63 -0.11 -14.11
CA ALA A 178 18.94 0.43 -14.48
C ALA A 178 18.79 1.64 -15.44
N LYS A 179 17.92 1.54 -16.43
CA LYS A 179 17.61 2.64 -17.34
C LYS A 179 16.99 3.85 -16.63
N ILE A 180 16.13 3.64 -15.63
CA ILE A 180 15.59 4.73 -14.80
C ILE A 180 16.70 5.46 -14.04
N VAL A 181 17.71 4.75 -13.52
CA VAL A 181 18.87 5.37 -12.85
C VAL A 181 19.64 6.25 -13.83
N VAL A 182 19.99 5.70 -15.00
CA VAL A 182 20.68 6.47 -16.06
C VAL A 182 19.84 7.68 -16.50
N ALA A 183 18.53 7.52 -16.68
CA ALA A 183 17.64 8.61 -17.06
C ALA A 183 17.53 9.71 -15.97
N LYS A 184 17.65 9.34 -14.68
CA LYS A 184 17.73 10.33 -13.59
C LYS A 184 19.02 11.12 -13.62
N GLU A 185 20.15 10.46 -13.88
CA GLU A 185 21.47 11.11 -14.01
C GLU A 185 21.46 12.07 -15.19
N LYS A 186 21.04 11.62 -16.37
CA LYS A 186 20.87 12.47 -17.57
C LYS A 186 19.98 13.68 -17.30
N TYR A 187 18.86 13.49 -16.59
CA TYR A 187 17.98 14.60 -16.23
C TYR A 187 18.66 15.60 -15.28
N ALA A 188 19.40 15.12 -14.29
CA ALA A 188 20.15 15.97 -13.37
C ALA A 188 21.25 16.77 -14.10
N GLU A 189 22.00 16.13 -14.99
CA GLU A 189 23.00 16.77 -15.84
C GLU A 189 22.38 17.82 -16.77
N ALA A 190 21.29 17.49 -17.46
CA ALA A 190 20.59 18.42 -18.34
C ALA A 190 20.03 19.62 -17.57
N LYS A 191 19.50 19.39 -16.36
CA LYS A 191 19.05 20.46 -15.47
C LYS A 191 20.21 21.37 -15.05
N ALA A 192 21.35 20.82 -14.65
CA ALA A 192 22.53 21.60 -14.29
C ALA A 192 23.06 22.40 -15.50
N GLY A 193 23.11 21.80 -16.68
CA GLY A 193 23.49 22.46 -17.93
C GLY A 193 22.56 23.62 -18.29
N LEU A 194 21.25 23.45 -18.09
CA LEU A 194 20.27 24.52 -18.29
C LEU A 194 20.49 25.70 -17.32
N GLU A 195 20.74 25.44 -16.03
CA GLU A 195 21.03 26.51 -15.06
C GLU A 195 22.32 27.27 -15.42
N ALA A 196 23.37 26.56 -15.83
CA ALA A 196 24.61 27.19 -16.29
C ALA A 196 24.39 28.07 -17.54
N ALA A 197 23.64 27.57 -18.53
CA ALA A 197 23.33 28.32 -19.75
C ALA A 197 22.43 29.54 -19.48
N LYS A 198 21.50 29.46 -18.51
CA LYS A 198 20.73 30.62 -18.05
C LYS A 198 21.65 31.71 -17.50
N LEU A 199 22.60 31.35 -16.63
CA LEU A 199 23.53 32.31 -16.04
C LEU A 199 24.38 33.00 -17.11
N ARG A 200 24.91 32.25 -18.08
CA ARG A 200 25.66 32.82 -19.21
C ARG A 200 24.83 33.82 -20.01
N LEU A 201 23.58 33.48 -20.33
CA LEU A 201 22.69 34.38 -21.05
C LEU A 201 22.41 35.66 -20.26
N GLU A 202 22.21 35.58 -18.94
CA GLU A 202 22.01 36.77 -18.12
C GLU A 202 23.27 37.65 -18.06
N ASN A 203 24.45 37.05 -17.90
CA ASN A 203 25.72 37.78 -17.94
C ASN A 203 25.93 38.50 -19.29
N ALA A 204 25.70 37.80 -20.41
CA ALA A 204 25.80 38.37 -21.75
C ALA A 204 24.81 39.54 -21.97
N LYS A 205 23.64 39.52 -21.32
CA LYS A 205 22.69 40.65 -21.35
C LYS A 205 23.17 41.83 -20.49
N THR A 206 23.76 41.57 -19.33
CA THR A 206 24.25 42.63 -18.43
C THR A 206 25.47 43.34 -18.97
N GLU A 207 26.35 42.62 -19.66
CA GLU A 207 27.58 43.15 -20.29
C GLU A 207 27.29 43.85 -21.62
N ARG A 208 26.03 44.06 -21.99
CA ARG A 208 25.63 44.64 -23.27
C ARG A 208 26.09 46.10 -23.42
N ILE A 209 27.13 46.33 -24.22
CA ILE A 209 27.80 47.62 -24.46
C ILE A 209 27.07 48.50 -25.51
N CYS A 210 25.80 48.23 -25.82
CA CYS A 210 25.09 48.87 -26.94
C CYS A 210 24.44 50.24 -26.64
N LYS A 211 24.65 50.86 -25.47
CA LYS A 211 23.85 52.04 -25.07
C LYS A 211 24.15 53.29 -25.91
N ASP A 212 25.41 53.54 -26.26
CA ASP A 212 25.82 54.81 -26.87
C ASP A 212 26.12 54.72 -28.37
N SER A 213 26.21 53.51 -28.93
CA SER A 213 26.50 53.30 -30.37
C SER A 213 25.92 51.97 -30.84
N PRO A 214 24.70 51.96 -31.43
CA PRO A 214 24.01 50.73 -31.83
C PRO A 214 24.70 49.99 -33.00
N ASP A 215 25.56 50.69 -33.74
CA ASP A 215 26.28 50.20 -34.91
C ASP A 215 27.78 49.97 -34.64
N SER A 216 28.22 50.04 -33.38
CA SER A 216 29.61 49.71 -33.04
C SER A 216 29.88 48.21 -33.20
N GLU A 217 31.13 47.87 -33.54
CA GLU A 217 31.58 46.48 -33.63
C GLU A 217 31.37 45.72 -32.32
N ASP A 218 31.55 46.39 -31.18
CA ASP A 218 31.30 45.83 -29.85
C ASP A 218 29.82 45.52 -29.61
N CYS A 219 28.91 46.36 -30.13
CA CYS A 219 27.48 46.08 -30.07
C CYS A 219 27.10 44.90 -30.97
N ALA A 220 27.74 44.74 -32.13
CA ALA A 220 27.52 43.58 -33.01
C ALA A 220 27.98 42.28 -32.33
N LYS A 221 29.17 42.26 -31.72
CA LYS A 221 29.71 41.11 -30.95
C LYS A 221 28.82 40.76 -29.77
N SER A 222 28.40 41.74 -28.97
CA SER A 222 27.48 41.50 -27.85
C SER A 222 26.13 40.93 -28.32
N ARG A 223 25.60 41.37 -29.46
CA ARG A 223 24.36 40.80 -30.03
C ARG A 223 24.56 39.35 -30.48
N GLU A 224 25.72 39.00 -31.01
CA GLU A 224 26.06 37.63 -31.41
C GLU A 224 26.19 36.71 -30.19
N GLU A 225 26.90 37.15 -29.15
CA GLU A 225 27.06 36.41 -27.90
C GLU A 225 25.72 36.15 -27.19
N ILE A 226 24.82 37.16 -27.17
CA ILE A 226 23.47 36.99 -26.64
C ILE A 226 22.68 35.96 -27.45
N ARG A 227 22.82 35.93 -28.78
CA ARG A 227 22.16 34.92 -29.63
C ARG A 227 22.73 33.53 -29.37
N ALA A 228 24.05 33.39 -29.31
CA ALA A 228 24.72 32.11 -29.02
C ALA A 228 24.29 31.56 -27.65
N SER A 229 24.30 32.41 -26.62
CA SER A 229 23.85 32.04 -25.26
C SER A 229 22.35 31.71 -25.20
N ALA A 230 21.52 32.39 -26.00
CA ALA A 230 20.10 32.09 -26.10
C ALA A 230 19.85 30.73 -26.75
N LYS A 231 20.57 30.41 -27.84
CA LYS A 231 20.53 29.08 -28.48
C LYS A 231 20.99 28.00 -27.52
N GLU A 232 22.12 28.20 -26.83
CA GLU A 232 22.64 27.24 -25.85
C GLU A 232 21.58 26.97 -24.77
N LYS A 233 20.99 28.01 -24.17
CA LYS A 233 19.95 27.87 -23.15
C LYS A 233 18.75 27.07 -23.67
N LEU A 234 18.25 27.37 -24.87
CA LEU A 234 17.10 26.68 -25.45
C LEU A 234 17.42 25.21 -25.77
N ALA A 235 18.61 24.92 -26.30
CA ALA A 235 19.07 23.56 -26.56
C ALA A 235 19.17 22.75 -25.25
N LYS A 236 19.72 23.35 -24.17
CA LYS A 236 19.74 22.73 -22.83
C LYS A 236 18.35 22.54 -22.23
N GLN A 237 17.42 23.44 -22.52
CA GLN A 237 16.02 23.27 -22.12
C GLN A 237 15.38 22.10 -22.85
N ALA A 238 15.62 21.93 -24.15
CA ALA A 238 15.15 20.79 -24.94
C ALA A 238 15.75 19.47 -24.42
N GLU A 239 17.05 19.43 -24.10
CA GLU A 239 17.71 18.27 -23.49
C GLU A 239 17.07 17.86 -22.16
N MET A 240 16.75 18.82 -21.30
CA MET A 240 16.06 18.54 -20.04
C MET A 240 14.65 17.96 -20.27
N VAL A 241 13.92 18.47 -21.26
CA VAL A 241 12.61 17.92 -21.64
C VAL A 241 12.76 16.48 -22.15
N LEU A 242 13.69 16.22 -23.08
CA LEU A 242 13.97 14.88 -23.60
C LEU A 242 14.30 13.90 -22.47
N ALA A 243 15.21 14.26 -21.57
CA ALA A 243 15.59 13.41 -20.44
C ALA A 243 14.39 13.10 -19.51
N ASN A 244 13.48 14.05 -19.33
CA ASN A 244 12.25 13.83 -18.56
C ASN A 244 11.28 12.88 -19.27
N LEU A 245 11.15 12.98 -20.60
CA LEU A 245 10.31 12.07 -21.40
C LEU A 245 10.85 10.64 -21.40
N GLU A 246 12.16 10.48 -21.59
CA GLU A 246 12.84 9.19 -21.46
C GLU A 246 12.60 8.60 -20.07
N GLN A 247 12.80 9.39 -19.01
CA GLN A 247 12.54 8.93 -17.65
C GLN A 247 11.08 8.51 -17.44
N ALA A 248 10.12 9.24 -18.02
CA ALA A 248 8.71 8.89 -17.94
C ALA A 248 8.42 7.56 -18.65
N LYS A 249 8.98 7.37 -19.86
CA LYS A 249 8.87 6.14 -20.63
C LYS A 249 9.40 4.95 -19.85
N GLU A 250 10.59 5.06 -19.27
CA GLU A 250 11.20 3.99 -18.48
C GLU A 250 10.40 3.67 -17.20
N LYS A 251 9.81 4.67 -16.53
CA LYS A 251 8.94 4.45 -15.36
C LYS A 251 7.65 3.71 -15.71
N ILE A 252 7.03 4.04 -16.85
CA ILE A 252 5.77 3.43 -17.28
C ILE A 252 6.00 1.99 -17.76
N THR A 253 7.03 1.78 -18.59
CA THR A 253 7.42 0.45 -19.09
C THR A 253 7.85 -0.49 -17.96
N ALA A 254 8.54 0.02 -16.93
CA ALA A 254 8.89 -0.74 -15.73
C ALA A 254 7.69 -1.06 -14.82
N SER A 255 6.53 -0.44 -15.04
CA SER A 255 5.39 -0.62 -14.15
C SER A 255 4.70 -1.94 -14.42
N GLU A 256 4.63 -2.78 -13.39
CA GLU A 256 3.88 -4.04 -13.41
C GLU A 256 2.35 -3.83 -13.31
N TYR A 257 1.94 -2.62 -12.93
CA TYR A 257 0.56 -2.27 -12.60
C TYR A 257 -0.17 -1.53 -13.73
N VAL A 258 0.55 -1.13 -14.77
CA VAL A 258 -0.04 -0.59 -16.00
C VAL A 258 -0.43 -1.77 -16.90
N SER A 259 -1.58 -1.68 -17.59
CA SER A 259 -1.95 -2.71 -18.57
C SER A 259 -1.09 -2.62 -19.84
N ASP A 260 -0.92 -3.72 -20.57
CA ASP A 260 -0.11 -3.71 -21.81
C ASP A 260 -0.64 -2.71 -22.84
N LYS A 261 -1.96 -2.57 -22.93
CA LYS A 261 -2.60 -1.59 -23.81
C LYS A 261 -2.27 -0.15 -23.41
N GLU A 262 -2.33 0.16 -22.12
CA GLU A 262 -2.04 1.52 -21.63
C GLU A 262 -0.56 1.84 -21.68
N GLU A 263 0.30 0.86 -21.41
CA GLU A 263 1.75 0.98 -21.54
C GLU A 263 2.13 1.25 -23.00
N ALA A 264 1.61 0.46 -23.95
CA ALA A 264 1.84 0.67 -25.38
C ALA A 264 1.37 2.05 -25.85
N ALA A 265 0.17 2.47 -25.45
CA ALA A 265 -0.35 3.79 -25.81
C ALA A 265 0.48 4.94 -25.21
N ALA A 266 0.95 4.78 -23.97
CA ALA A 266 1.83 5.77 -23.33
C ALA A 266 3.22 5.80 -23.99
N ALA A 267 3.78 4.64 -24.33
CA ALA A 267 5.07 4.52 -25.01
C ALA A 267 5.03 5.16 -26.40
N GLU A 268 4.00 4.88 -27.21
CA GLU A 268 3.80 5.47 -28.53
C GLU A 268 3.68 7.00 -28.45
N PHE A 269 2.87 7.50 -27.51
CA PHE A 269 2.76 8.94 -27.27
C PHE A 269 4.12 9.55 -26.91
N LEU A 270 4.82 8.96 -25.94
CA LEU A 270 6.12 9.47 -25.48
C LEU A 270 7.17 9.47 -26.59
N ASP A 271 7.20 8.44 -27.43
CA ASP A 271 8.13 8.36 -28.56
C ASP A 271 7.83 9.44 -29.60
N ALA A 272 6.56 9.66 -29.94
CA ALA A 272 6.18 10.76 -30.83
C ALA A 272 6.61 12.14 -30.29
N GLN A 273 6.48 12.36 -28.97
CA GLN A 273 6.90 13.62 -28.35
C GLN A 273 8.43 13.76 -28.24
N ILE A 274 9.16 12.66 -28.05
CA ILE A 274 10.63 12.65 -28.08
C ILE A 274 11.12 13.06 -29.47
N THR A 275 10.54 12.50 -30.54
CA THR A 275 10.85 12.91 -31.92
C THR A 275 10.59 14.40 -32.13
N LYS A 276 9.39 14.89 -31.78
CA LYS A 276 9.02 16.30 -31.92
C LYS A 276 9.98 17.25 -31.19
N ILE A 277 10.38 16.93 -29.96
CA ILE A 277 11.32 17.78 -29.20
C ILE A 277 12.73 17.70 -29.77
N THR A 278 13.12 16.56 -30.36
CA THR A 278 14.42 16.42 -31.04
C THR A 278 14.48 17.29 -32.29
N GLU A 279 13.42 17.32 -33.10
CA GLU A 279 13.30 18.20 -34.26
C GLU A 279 13.38 19.68 -33.86
N ILE A 280 12.63 20.09 -32.81
CA ILE A 280 12.71 21.47 -32.28
C ILE A 280 14.12 21.79 -31.77
N LYS A 281 14.83 20.83 -31.18
CA LYS A 281 16.23 21.02 -30.76
C LYS A 281 17.13 21.32 -31.97
N GLU A 282 16.97 20.60 -33.07
CA GLU A 282 17.71 20.84 -34.32
C GLU A 282 17.38 22.22 -34.91
N GLU A 283 16.11 22.65 -34.88
CA GLU A 283 15.71 24.01 -35.27
C GLU A 283 16.43 25.07 -34.43
N ILE A 284 16.50 24.86 -33.10
CA ILE A 284 17.23 25.75 -32.18
C ILE A 284 18.71 25.80 -32.53
N GLU A 285 19.33 24.66 -32.82
CA GLU A 285 20.76 24.57 -33.17
C GLU A 285 21.08 25.22 -34.52
N ASN A 286 20.14 25.20 -35.47
CA ASN A 286 20.30 25.78 -36.80
C ASN A 286 19.90 27.26 -36.91
N ALA A 287 19.12 27.79 -35.96
CA ALA A 287 18.66 29.19 -35.99
C ALA A 287 19.82 30.21 -36.05
N GLN A 288 19.85 31.08 -37.06
CA GLN A 288 20.87 32.11 -37.26
C GLN A 288 20.37 33.50 -36.84
N THR A 289 19.07 33.74 -36.98
CA THR A 289 18.47 35.04 -36.71
C THR A 289 17.76 35.10 -35.37
N LYS A 290 17.60 36.32 -34.83
CA LYS A 290 16.82 36.53 -33.60
C LYS A 290 15.37 36.05 -33.76
N ALA A 291 14.78 36.22 -34.94
CA ALA A 291 13.42 35.80 -35.23
C ALA A 291 13.28 34.28 -35.15
N GLU A 292 14.19 33.53 -35.79
CA GLU A 292 14.23 32.06 -35.73
C GLU A 292 14.42 31.54 -34.30
N ILE A 293 15.29 32.17 -33.50
CA ILE A 293 15.48 31.79 -32.09
C ILE A 293 14.20 31.99 -31.28
N ILE A 294 13.47 33.08 -31.51
CA ILE A 294 12.20 33.37 -30.82
C ILE A 294 11.11 32.38 -31.24
N GLU A 295 11.03 32.07 -32.53
CA GLU A 295 10.09 31.09 -33.08
C GLU A 295 10.35 29.69 -32.51
N ALA A 296 11.60 29.23 -32.55
CA ALA A 296 11.98 27.94 -31.98
C ALA A 296 11.73 27.88 -30.46
N ALA A 297 11.96 28.98 -29.73
CA ALA A 297 11.62 29.09 -28.31
C ALA A 297 10.11 28.96 -28.06
N LYS A 298 9.28 29.56 -28.92
CA LYS A 298 7.82 29.47 -28.85
C LYS A 298 7.36 28.04 -29.14
N ASN A 299 7.89 27.42 -30.20
CA ASN A 299 7.60 26.03 -30.55
C ASN A 299 7.93 25.08 -29.39
N LEU A 300 9.10 25.23 -28.77
CA LEU A 300 9.50 24.45 -27.60
C LEU A 300 8.55 24.67 -26.41
N ALA A 301 8.19 25.91 -26.12
CA ALA A 301 7.31 26.25 -25.00
C ALA A 301 5.90 25.69 -25.18
N ASP A 302 5.33 25.81 -26.38
CA ASP A 302 4.00 25.31 -26.71
C ASP A 302 3.98 23.77 -26.72
N ALA A 303 4.98 23.12 -27.33
CA ALA A 303 5.14 21.68 -27.28
C ALA A 303 5.25 21.18 -25.83
N TRP A 304 6.10 21.80 -25.02
CA TRP A 304 6.26 21.41 -23.62
C TRP A 304 4.97 21.58 -22.81
N ARG A 305 4.19 22.65 -23.04
CA ARG A 305 2.91 22.87 -22.36
C ARG A 305 1.93 21.72 -22.63
N GLU A 306 1.83 21.28 -23.89
CA GLU A 306 0.98 20.16 -24.30
C GLU A 306 1.46 18.83 -23.70
N ILE A 307 2.76 18.57 -23.82
CA ILE A 307 3.40 17.31 -23.41
C ILE A 307 3.29 17.14 -21.89
N LYS A 308 3.61 18.18 -21.12
CA LYS A 308 3.71 18.13 -19.66
C LYS A 308 2.45 17.58 -19.00
N GLN A 309 1.26 17.99 -19.46
CA GLN A 309 0.00 17.55 -18.89
C GLN A 309 -0.23 16.04 -19.11
N LYS A 310 -0.05 15.57 -20.35
CA LYS A 310 -0.24 14.15 -20.71
C LYS A 310 0.80 13.24 -20.05
N VAL A 311 2.07 13.65 -20.05
CA VAL A 311 3.15 12.91 -19.37
C VAL A 311 2.87 12.77 -17.88
N ASN A 312 2.46 13.87 -17.23
CA ASN A 312 2.08 13.84 -15.83
C ASN A 312 0.89 12.91 -15.61
N ALA A 313 -0.13 12.92 -16.48
CA ALA A 313 -1.26 12.02 -16.37
C ALA A 313 -0.85 10.53 -16.44
N TYR A 314 0.04 10.16 -17.36
CA TYR A 314 0.55 8.78 -17.43
C TYR A 314 1.41 8.39 -16.22
N LEU A 315 2.27 9.29 -15.75
CA LEU A 315 3.05 9.07 -14.53
C LEU A 315 2.16 8.91 -13.30
N TRP A 316 1.13 9.75 -13.18
CA TRP A 316 0.12 9.65 -12.12
C TRP A 316 -0.64 8.33 -12.19
N TYR A 317 -1.05 7.93 -13.40
CA TYR A 317 -1.71 6.65 -13.60
C TYR A 317 -0.83 5.48 -13.15
N ALA A 318 0.45 5.45 -13.54
CA ALA A 318 1.40 4.41 -13.15
C ALA A 318 1.62 4.36 -11.63
N VAL A 319 1.73 5.53 -10.97
CA VAL A 319 1.87 5.62 -9.51
C VAL A 319 0.59 5.16 -8.80
N ASN A 320 -0.58 5.61 -9.27
CA ASN A 320 -1.87 5.24 -8.69
C ASN A 320 -2.13 3.74 -8.81
N ALA A 321 -1.88 3.16 -9.98
CA ALA A 321 -2.03 1.73 -10.22
C ALA A 321 -1.11 0.91 -9.29
N ARG A 322 0.14 1.37 -9.08
CA ARG A 322 1.07 0.75 -8.13
C ARG A 322 0.55 0.83 -6.69
N THR A 323 0.15 2.01 -6.23
CA THR A 323 -0.36 2.20 -4.86
C THR A 323 -1.60 1.35 -4.62
N ALA A 324 -2.56 1.36 -5.54
CA ALA A 324 -3.75 0.52 -5.48
C ALA A 324 -3.41 -0.97 -5.41
N GLY A 325 -2.48 -1.43 -6.25
CA GLY A 325 -2.02 -2.81 -6.21
C GLY A 325 -1.32 -3.20 -4.92
N ILE A 326 -0.63 -2.26 -4.25
CA ILE A 326 -0.06 -2.49 -2.91
C ILE A 326 -1.17 -2.56 -1.85
N ILE A 327 -2.13 -1.64 -1.85
CA ILE A 327 -3.28 -1.63 -0.92
C ILE A 327 -4.01 -2.96 -0.99
N VAL A 328 -4.35 -3.39 -2.21
CA VAL A 328 -5.08 -4.64 -2.43
C VAL A 328 -4.27 -5.83 -1.91
N LYS A 329 -2.98 -5.94 -2.23
CA LYS A 329 -2.13 -7.01 -1.69
C LYS A 329 -2.05 -6.96 -0.15
N ALA A 330 -2.03 -5.76 0.44
CA ALA A 330 -2.00 -5.58 1.87
C ALA A 330 -3.32 -6.01 2.55
N GLU A 331 -4.48 -5.80 1.91
CA GLU A 331 -5.80 -6.29 2.38
C GLU A 331 -5.88 -7.82 2.40
N PHE A 332 -5.38 -8.48 1.34
CA PHE A 332 -5.27 -9.95 1.35
C PHE A 332 -4.31 -10.45 2.43
N LEU A 333 -3.20 -9.74 2.63
CA LEU A 333 -2.27 -10.06 3.72
C LEU A 333 -2.92 -9.82 5.10
N SER A 334 -3.76 -8.79 5.22
CA SER A 334 -4.84 -8.60 6.19
C SER A 334 -5.47 -9.89 6.66
N ALA A 335 -6.28 -10.43 5.75
CA ALA A 335 -7.09 -11.64 5.97
C ALA A 335 -6.21 -12.86 6.29
N LYS A 336 -5.06 -12.97 5.63
CA LYS A 336 -4.09 -14.04 5.88
C LYS A 336 -3.54 -14.03 7.30
N LEU A 337 -3.13 -12.86 7.80
CA LEU A 337 -2.60 -12.74 9.14
C LEU A 337 -3.64 -13.13 10.19
N GLU A 338 -4.91 -12.78 10.00
CA GLU A 338 -6.01 -13.23 10.88
C GLU A 338 -6.13 -14.76 10.88
N ARG A 339 -6.02 -15.43 9.73
CA ARG A 339 -6.02 -16.91 9.67
C ARG A 339 -4.81 -17.53 10.36
N VAL A 340 -3.66 -16.89 10.32
CA VAL A 340 -2.47 -17.36 11.05
C VAL A 340 -2.72 -17.28 12.55
N LEU A 341 -3.34 -16.20 13.03
CA LEU A 341 -3.72 -16.06 14.43
C LEU A 341 -4.80 -17.07 14.83
N GLU A 342 -5.77 -17.35 13.96
CA GLU A 342 -6.76 -18.41 14.13
C GLU A 342 -6.07 -19.76 14.34
N ARG A 343 -5.17 -20.16 13.43
CA ARG A 343 -4.41 -21.42 13.54
C ARG A 343 -3.49 -21.47 14.75
N MET A 344 -2.91 -20.34 15.17
CA MET A 344 -2.16 -20.29 16.42
C MET A 344 -3.08 -20.59 17.61
N ALA A 345 -4.27 -19.99 17.66
CA ALA A 345 -5.24 -20.24 18.72
C ALA A 345 -5.76 -21.68 18.73
N GLU A 346 -6.00 -22.29 17.56
CA GLU A 346 -6.36 -23.71 17.41
C GLU A 346 -5.28 -24.66 17.94
N ASN A 347 -4.01 -24.24 17.89
CA ASN A 347 -2.90 -25.01 18.44
C ASN A 347 -2.60 -24.65 19.91
N GLY A 348 -3.48 -23.88 20.56
CA GLY A 348 -3.31 -23.44 21.95
C GLY A 348 -2.12 -22.49 22.16
N LYS A 349 -1.62 -21.85 21.10
CA LYS A 349 -0.53 -20.87 21.18
C LYS A 349 -1.08 -19.49 21.57
N ASP A 350 -0.31 -18.76 22.37
CA ASP A 350 -0.67 -17.39 22.73
C ASP A 350 -0.50 -16.44 21.54
N THR A 351 -1.54 -15.65 21.27
CA THR A 351 -1.57 -14.64 20.21
C THR A 351 -1.59 -13.21 20.73
N ALA A 352 -1.59 -13.00 22.05
CA ALA A 352 -1.75 -11.68 22.67
C ALA A 352 -0.71 -10.65 22.20
N ALA A 353 0.52 -11.07 21.89
CA ALA A 353 1.58 -10.18 21.41
C ALA A 353 1.47 -9.83 19.91
N VAL A 354 0.77 -10.64 19.11
CA VAL A 354 0.71 -10.49 17.65
C VAL A 354 -0.58 -9.79 17.21
N GLU A 355 -1.70 -10.07 17.89
CA GLU A 355 -3.00 -9.46 17.64
C GLU A 355 -3.01 -7.92 17.53
N PRO A 356 -2.44 -7.16 18.50
CA PRO A 356 -2.45 -5.70 18.39
C PRO A 356 -1.65 -5.21 17.19
N LEU A 357 -0.60 -5.93 16.77
CA LEU A 357 0.17 -5.57 15.58
C LEU A 357 -0.59 -5.85 14.28
N VAL A 358 -1.38 -6.94 14.23
CA VAL A 358 -2.26 -7.24 13.08
C VAL A 358 -3.39 -6.21 12.98
N ALA A 359 -3.95 -5.78 14.11
CA ALA A 359 -4.94 -4.70 14.15
C ALA A 359 -4.34 -3.35 13.70
N ASP A 360 -3.14 -3.01 14.15
CA ASP A 360 -2.40 -1.80 13.71
C ASP A 360 -2.09 -1.85 12.21
N PHE A 361 -1.61 -3.01 11.71
CA PHE A 361 -1.42 -3.24 10.28
C PHE A 361 -2.71 -2.98 9.48
N LYS A 362 -3.84 -3.55 9.90
CA LYS A 362 -5.16 -3.32 9.27
C LYS A 362 -5.48 -1.82 9.23
N SER A 363 -5.43 -1.15 10.38
CA SER A 363 -5.81 0.26 10.50
C SER A 363 -5.01 1.15 9.54
N LYS A 364 -3.72 0.86 9.38
CA LYS A 364 -2.84 1.58 8.45
C LYS A 364 -3.18 1.29 6.99
N VAL A 365 -3.53 0.04 6.64
CA VAL A 365 -4.01 -0.31 5.29
C VAL A 365 -5.33 0.38 4.98
N ASP A 366 -6.28 0.42 5.93
CA ASP A 366 -7.56 1.13 5.78
C ASP A 366 -7.36 2.63 5.60
N SER A 367 -6.45 3.23 6.38
CA SER A 367 -6.05 4.63 6.23
C SER A 367 -5.50 4.91 4.82
N ALA A 368 -4.60 4.06 4.32
CA ALA A 368 -4.06 4.16 2.99
C ALA A 368 -5.14 4.05 1.90
N LYS A 369 -6.05 3.07 2.05
CA LYS A 369 -7.19 2.85 1.14
C LYS A 369 -8.12 4.05 1.07
N LYS A 370 -8.49 4.63 2.23
CA LYS A 370 -9.35 5.81 2.29
C LYS A 370 -8.71 7.01 1.59
N LYS A 371 -7.46 7.33 1.93
CA LYS A 371 -6.70 8.44 1.33
C LYS A 371 -6.53 8.27 -0.18
N PHE A 372 -6.20 7.05 -0.62
CA PHE A 372 -6.10 6.71 -2.03
C PHE A 372 -7.42 6.93 -2.78
N LYS A 373 -8.55 6.46 -2.22
CA LYS A 373 -9.89 6.67 -2.81
C LYS A 373 -10.24 8.15 -2.92
N SER A 374 -9.99 8.94 -1.87
CA SER A 374 -10.21 10.38 -1.89
C SER A 374 -9.37 11.07 -2.96
N ALA A 375 -8.07 10.75 -3.05
CA ALA A 375 -7.20 11.29 -4.10
C ALA A 375 -7.68 10.92 -5.50
N HIS A 376 -8.09 9.67 -5.71
CA HIS A 376 -8.61 9.21 -6.99
C HIS A 376 -9.90 9.94 -7.37
N SER A 377 -10.80 10.16 -6.41
CA SER A 377 -12.04 10.91 -6.63
C SER A 377 -11.76 12.34 -7.08
N LEU A 378 -10.85 13.06 -6.40
CA LEU A 378 -10.46 14.42 -6.78
C LEU A 378 -9.90 14.48 -8.21
N LEU A 379 -9.04 13.52 -8.58
CA LEU A 379 -8.48 13.45 -9.93
C LEU A 379 -9.54 13.09 -10.98
N LEU A 380 -10.51 12.24 -10.63
CA LEU A 380 -11.62 11.93 -11.51
C LEU A 380 -12.46 13.17 -11.78
N GLU A 381 -12.75 13.97 -10.73
CA GLU A 381 -13.47 15.24 -10.88
C GLU A 381 -12.72 16.24 -11.76
N VAL A 382 -11.40 16.36 -11.60
CA VAL A 382 -10.57 17.22 -12.47
C VAL A 382 -10.65 16.79 -13.94
N ARG A 383 -10.85 15.49 -14.20
CA ARG A 383 -10.95 14.95 -15.56
C ARG A 383 -12.35 15.08 -16.16
N THR A 384 -13.40 14.95 -15.36
CA THR A 384 -14.79 14.81 -15.86
C THR A 384 -15.63 16.06 -15.70
N LYS A 385 -15.30 16.93 -14.74
CA LYS A 385 -16.06 18.16 -14.47
C LYS A 385 -15.37 19.35 -15.14
N GLU A 386 -16.18 20.28 -15.64
CA GLU A 386 -15.69 21.61 -16.02
C GLU A 386 -15.40 22.40 -14.74
N LEU A 387 -14.11 22.66 -14.49
CA LEU A 387 -13.60 23.38 -13.33
C LEU A 387 -12.75 24.54 -13.82
N THR A 388 -12.63 25.60 -13.01
CA THR A 388 -11.67 26.67 -13.30
C THR A 388 -10.23 26.17 -13.16
N GLU A 389 -9.25 26.87 -13.73
CA GLU A 389 -7.84 26.46 -13.61
C GLU A 389 -7.35 26.50 -12.15
N GLU A 390 -7.89 27.41 -11.33
CA GLU A 390 -7.62 27.48 -9.90
C GLU A 390 -8.17 26.26 -9.16
N GLU A 391 -9.41 25.87 -9.44
CA GLU A 391 -10.03 24.67 -8.85
C GLU A 391 -9.32 23.38 -9.26
N LYS A 392 -8.94 23.26 -10.54
CA LYS A 392 -8.14 22.13 -11.02
C LYS A 392 -6.82 22.05 -10.28
N THR A 393 -6.13 23.17 -10.13
CA THR A 393 -4.83 23.23 -9.44
C THR A 393 -4.99 22.84 -7.97
N ALA A 394 -5.99 23.38 -7.27
CA ALA A 394 -6.24 23.06 -5.86
C ALA A 394 -6.54 21.57 -5.66
N LYS A 395 -7.43 20.97 -6.46
CA LYS A 395 -7.77 19.54 -6.36
C LYS A 395 -6.60 18.63 -6.73
N VAL A 396 -5.76 19.03 -7.69
CA VAL A 396 -4.55 18.28 -8.04
C VAL A 396 -3.54 18.31 -6.90
N GLU A 397 -3.35 19.44 -6.22
CA GLU A 397 -2.46 19.52 -5.04
C GLU A 397 -3.02 18.76 -3.83
N GLU A 398 -4.32 18.82 -3.58
CA GLU A 398 -4.96 18.03 -2.52
C GLU A 398 -4.85 16.53 -2.80
N ALA A 399 -5.10 16.09 -4.05
CA ALA A 399 -4.92 14.71 -4.45
C ALA A 399 -3.47 14.24 -4.28
N LYS A 400 -2.49 15.11 -4.55
CA LYS A 400 -1.07 14.83 -4.28
C LYS A 400 -0.80 14.59 -2.80
N SER A 401 -1.29 15.47 -1.94
CA SER A 401 -1.12 15.34 -0.48
C SER A 401 -1.68 14.01 0.00
N LEU A 402 -2.93 13.70 -0.36
CA LEU A 402 -3.59 12.44 0.00
C LEU A 402 -2.83 11.20 -0.52
N MET A 403 -2.23 11.28 -1.70
CA MET A 403 -1.41 10.19 -2.22
C MET A 403 -0.10 10.00 -1.46
N GLU A 404 0.55 11.07 -1.00
CA GLU A 404 1.72 10.97 -0.13
C GLU A 404 1.34 10.40 1.24
N GLU A 405 0.22 10.84 1.81
CA GLU A 405 -0.28 10.29 3.07
C GLU A 405 -0.68 8.81 2.95
N ALA A 406 -1.21 8.39 1.80
CA ALA A 406 -1.51 6.98 1.53
C ALA A 406 -0.21 6.15 1.46
N LYS A 407 0.84 6.68 0.82
CA LYS A 407 2.17 6.03 0.79
C LYS A 407 2.79 5.95 2.18
N ALA A 408 2.68 6.99 2.99
CA ALA A 408 3.16 7.01 4.37
C ALA A 408 2.47 5.92 5.20
N ALA A 409 1.13 5.84 5.13
CA ALA A 409 0.37 4.79 5.82
C ALA A 409 0.77 3.37 5.36
N LEU A 410 1.05 3.16 4.08
CA LEU A 410 1.56 1.87 3.58
C LEU A 410 2.98 1.56 4.08
N LYS A 411 3.84 2.57 4.25
CA LYS A 411 5.17 2.41 4.85
C LYS A 411 5.05 1.99 6.31
N ASP A 412 4.17 2.62 7.06
CA ASP A 412 3.93 2.29 8.46
C ASP A 412 3.29 0.91 8.61
N ALA A 413 2.43 0.51 7.66
CA ALA A 413 1.87 -0.84 7.59
C ALA A 413 3.00 -1.86 7.35
N ASN A 414 3.93 -1.59 6.45
CA ASN A 414 5.07 -2.46 6.21
C ASN A 414 5.96 -2.61 7.47
N GLU A 415 6.10 -1.56 8.27
CA GLU A 415 6.83 -1.65 9.54
C GLU A 415 6.09 -2.52 10.57
N ALA A 416 4.77 -2.33 10.71
CA ALA A 416 3.94 -3.22 11.54
C ALA A 416 4.05 -4.69 11.08
N LEU A 417 4.05 -4.92 9.76
CA LEU A 417 4.24 -6.24 9.18
C LEU A 417 5.58 -6.87 9.60
N ARG A 418 6.69 -6.12 9.55
CA ARG A 418 7.99 -6.61 10.01
C ARG A 418 7.97 -7.02 11.48
N GLN A 419 7.30 -6.23 12.33
CA GLN A 419 7.16 -6.56 13.74
C GLN A 419 6.32 -7.82 13.95
N ILE A 420 5.22 -7.99 13.19
CA ILE A 420 4.44 -9.23 13.17
C ILE A 420 5.33 -10.43 12.85
N PHE A 421 6.18 -10.32 11.82
CA PHE A 421 7.12 -11.39 11.46
C PHE A 421 8.07 -11.77 12.57
N LEU A 422 8.64 -10.79 13.26
CA LEU A 422 9.53 -11.05 14.40
C LEU A 422 8.78 -11.77 15.52
N LYS A 423 7.57 -11.32 15.87
CA LYS A 423 6.77 -11.96 16.92
C LYS A 423 6.29 -13.36 16.55
N LEU A 424 5.91 -13.60 15.29
CA LEU A 424 5.58 -14.93 14.80
C LEU A 424 6.79 -15.87 14.84
N LYS A 425 8.00 -15.35 14.59
CA LYS A 425 9.24 -16.12 14.73
C LYS A 425 9.49 -16.51 16.18
N ASP A 426 9.36 -15.56 17.10
CA ASP A 426 9.56 -15.79 18.54
C ASP A 426 8.55 -16.80 19.10
N ALA A 427 7.32 -16.79 18.59
CA ALA A 427 6.26 -17.76 18.96
C ALA A 427 6.40 -19.13 18.28
N ASN A 428 7.48 -19.37 17.51
CA ASN A 428 7.65 -20.54 16.65
C ASN A 428 6.40 -20.82 15.80
N ALA A 429 5.80 -19.76 15.27
CA ALA A 429 4.55 -19.75 14.51
C ALA A 429 4.76 -19.64 12.98
N ILE A 430 6.02 -19.73 12.52
CA ILE A 430 6.36 -19.63 11.10
C ILE A 430 5.79 -20.82 10.30
N ALA A 431 5.70 -21.99 10.93
CA ALA A 431 5.15 -23.18 10.27
C ALA A 431 3.66 -22.99 9.93
N GLU A 432 2.91 -22.33 10.80
CA GLU A 432 1.49 -22.00 10.64
C GLU A 432 1.28 -20.99 9.52
N LEU A 433 2.19 -20.01 9.39
CA LEU A 433 2.20 -19.08 8.27
C LEU A 433 2.45 -19.78 6.92
N ALA A 434 3.38 -20.73 6.89
CA ALA A 434 3.65 -21.54 5.68
C ALA A 434 2.49 -22.49 5.36
N ALA A 435 1.81 -23.02 6.37
CA ALA A 435 0.61 -23.82 6.15
C ALA A 435 -0.55 -22.96 5.64
N ALA A 436 -0.65 -21.69 6.06
CA ALA A 436 -1.69 -20.78 5.60
C ALA A 436 -1.56 -20.52 4.10
N THR A 437 -0.33 -20.30 3.60
CA THR A 437 -0.05 -20.14 2.15
C THR A 437 -0.56 -21.28 1.26
N GLU A 438 -0.47 -22.55 1.69
CA GLU A 438 -0.73 -23.69 0.79
C GLU A 438 -2.23 -24.06 0.68
N ALA A 439 -3.02 -23.77 1.72
CA ALA A 439 -4.48 -23.96 1.69
C ALA A 439 -5.23 -22.76 1.10
N GLU A 440 -4.53 -21.64 0.88
CA GLU A 440 -5.11 -20.31 0.79
C GLU A 440 -5.81 -19.96 -0.51
N ASP A 441 -5.21 -20.30 -1.66
CA ASP A 441 -5.81 -19.99 -2.96
C ASP A 441 -7.18 -20.68 -3.09
N VAL A 442 -7.32 -21.85 -2.45
CA VAL A 442 -8.52 -22.69 -2.50
C VAL A 442 -9.55 -22.32 -1.42
N GLU A 443 -9.11 -21.79 -0.28
CA GLU A 443 -10.00 -21.30 0.80
C GLU A 443 -10.56 -19.90 0.49
N ILE A 444 -9.72 -18.93 0.11
CA ILE A 444 -10.15 -17.56 -0.19
C ILE A 444 -11.17 -17.55 -1.32
N GLU A 445 -10.88 -18.25 -2.42
CA GLU A 445 -11.79 -18.28 -3.57
C GLU A 445 -13.15 -18.84 -3.17
N ALA A 446 -13.18 -19.96 -2.45
CA ALA A 446 -14.43 -20.57 -2.03
C ALA A 446 -15.22 -19.76 -1.01
N GLU A 447 -14.57 -19.12 -0.04
CA GLU A 447 -15.23 -18.23 0.92
C GLU A 447 -15.82 -17.01 0.20
N THR A 448 -15.07 -16.44 -0.75
CA THR A 448 -15.58 -15.31 -1.55
C THR A 448 -16.76 -15.73 -2.42
N ASN A 449 -16.70 -16.91 -3.04
CA ASN A 449 -17.80 -17.46 -3.84
C ASN A 449 -19.03 -17.83 -2.99
N ALA A 450 -18.82 -18.33 -1.77
CA ALA A 450 -19.92 -18.66 -0.85
C ALA A 450 -20.64 -17.39 -0.36
N ALA A 451 -19.88 -16.35 -0.03
CA ALA A 451 -20.44 -15.06 0.35
C ALA A 451 -21.20 -14.41 -0.82
N GLU A 452 -20.70 -14.53 -2.06
CA GLU A 452 -21.44 -14.11 -3.26
C GLU A 452 -22.71 -14.91 -3.52
N ALA A 453 -22.74 -16.21 -3.21
CA ALA A 453 -23.94 -17.04 -3.36
C ALA A 453 -25.01 -16.74 -2.30
N SER A 454 -24.61 -16.19 -1.16
CA SER A 454 -25.50 -15.85 -0.04
C SER A 454 -26.07 -14.42 -0.06
N ALA A 455 -25.51 -13.54 -0.91
CA ALA A 455 -25.89 -12.14 -1.07
C ALA A 455 -26.69 -11.95 -2.37
#